data_AF-A0A4R6C8K3-F1
#
_entry.id   AF-A0A4R6C8K3-F1
#
_cell.length_a   1.000
_cell.length_b   1.000
_cell.length_c   1.000
_cell.angle_alpha   90.00
_cell.angle_beta   90.00
_cell.angle_gamma   90.00
#
_symmetry.space_group_name_H-M   'P 1'
#
loop_
_entity.id
_entity.type
_entity.pdbx_description
1 polymer ?
#
loop_
_entity_poly.entity_id
_entity_poly.type
_entity_poly.pdbx_seq_one_letter_code
_entity_poly.pdbx_strand_id
1 'polypeptide(L)'
;MRKPNDFDKPLEIRYHEVEKGTYCPDCFHKLEKSSERKYQCTQCDKIFTSRMIIEESCKDLPILFPNIVITTPLLYDWFGGQMSDHNLRRYLKMYRTKHPFNLLHKKK
;
A
#
# COMPACT_ATOMS: atom_id res chain seq x y z
N MET A 1 6.81 12.93 -37.66
CA MET A 1 5.69 13.19 -36.72
C MET A 1 6.11 12.69 -35.34
N ARG A 2 6.06 13.54 -34.29
CA ARG A 2 6.19 13.03 -32.91
C ARG A 2 4.95 12.17 -32.64
N LYS A 3 5.13 10.91 -32.25
CA LYS A 3 4.01 10.12 -31.74
C LYS A 3 3.41 10.88 -30.56
N PRO A 4 2.08 11.04 -30.47
CA PRO A 4 1.47 11.58 -29.27
C PRO A 4 1.94 10.72 -28.10
N ASN A 5 2.44 11.40 -27.09
CA ASN A 5 2.98 10.76 -25.91
C ASN A 5 1.80 10.47 -24.98
N ASP A 6 1.55 9.20 -24.68
CA ASP A 6 0.39 8.72 -23.90
C ASP A 6 0.55 8.93 -22.39
N PHE A 7 1.49 9.77 -21.94
CA PHE A 7 1.70 10.06 -20.51
C PHE A 7 0.60 10.94 -19.89
N ASP A 8 -0.23 11.60 -20.70
CA ASP A 8 -1.37 12.38 -20.21
C ASP A 8 -2.60 11.50 -19.91
N LYS A 9 -2.58 10.22 -20.32
CA LYS A 9 -3.68 9.30 -20.05
C LYS A 9 -3.57 8.74 -18.63
N PRO A 10 -4.62 8.85 -17.80
CA PRO A 10 -4.64 8.20 -16.49
C PRO A 10 -4.42 6.71 -16.64
N LEU A 11 -3.60 6.14 -15.75
CA LEU A 11 -3.38 4.70 -15.67
C LEU A 11 -4.72 4.04 -15.33
N GLU A 12 -5.34 3.36 -16.29
CA GLU A 12 -6.63 2.66 -16.12
C GLU A 12 -6.40 1.31 -15.41
N ILE A 13 -5.87 1.33 -14.18
CA ILE A 13 -5.71 0.13 -13.35
C ILE A 13 -6.92 0.00 -12.44
N ARG A 14 -7.62 -1.13 -12.52
CA ARG A 14 -8.72 -1.43 -11.60
C ARG A 14 -8.17 -2.11 -10.35
N TYR A 15 -8.66 -1.69 -9.18
CA TYR A 15 -8.18 -2.22 -7.89
C TYR A 15 -8.24 -3.75 -7.81
N HIS A 16 -9.26 -4.39 -8.37
CA HIS A 16 -9.41 -5.85 -8.31
C HIS A 16 -8.51 -6.62 -9.28
N GLU A 17 -7.82 -5.94 -10.21
CA GLU A 17 -6.92 -6.59 -11.18
C GLU A 17 -5.48 -6.69 -10.69
N VAL A 18 -5.11 -5.94 -9.65
CA VAL A 18 -3.74 -5.97 -9.13
C VAL A 18 -3.56 -7.10 -8.14
N GLU A 19 -2.39 -7.73 -8.20
CA GLU A 19 -2.03 -8.81 -7.29
C GLU A 19 -1.85 -8.28 -5.86
N LYS A 20 -2.56 -8.90 -4.92
CA LYS A 20 -2.52 -8.56 -3.49
C LYS A 20 -1.35 -9.23 -2.79
N GLY A 21 -0.74 -8.54 -1.82
CA GLY A 21 0.38 -9.07 -1.07
C GLY A 21 1.28 -8.00 -0.46
N THR A 22 2.45 -8.43 0.01
CA THR A 22 3.50 -7.55 0.52
C THR A 22 4.64 -7.47 -0.49
N TYR A 23 5.06 -6.24 -0.81
CA TYR A 23 6.09 -5.96 -1.81
C TYR A 23 7.20 -5.11 -1.21
N CYS A 24 8.42 -5.32 -1.68
CA CYS A 24 9.59 -4.58 -1.25
C CYS A 24 9.48 -3.12 -1.70
N PRO A 25 9.59 -2.13 -0.77
CA PRO A 25 9.58 -0.72 -1.12
C PRO A 25 10.69 -0.30 -2.10
N ASP A 26 11.79 -1.06 -2.14
CA ASP A 26 12.98 -0.67 -2.91
C ASP A 26 13.05 -1.33 -4.29
N CYS A 27 12.61 -2.59 -4.41
CA CYS A 27 12.75 -3.37 -5.64
C CYS A 27 11.46 -4.01 -6.13
N PHE A 28 10.34 -3.75 -5.46
CA PHE A 28 8.97 -4.16 -5.82
C PHE A 28 8.73 -5.67 -5.97
N HIS A 29 9.69 -6.51 -5.59
CA HIS A 29 9.49 -7.95 -5.51
C HIS A 29 8.70 -8.33 -4.25
N LYS A 30 8.02 -9.48 -4.32
CA LYS A 30 7.28 -10.01 -3.17
C LYS A 30 8.20 -10.20 -1.98
N LEU A 31 7.67 -9.87 -0.80
CA LEU A 31 8.33 -10.13 0.46
C LEU A 31 7.87 -11.46 1.04
N GLU A 32 8.78 -12.14 1.71
CA GLU A 32 8.49 -13.31 2.51
C GLU A 32 8.38 -12.92 3.99
N LYS A 33 7.41 -13.50 4.68
CA LYS A 33 7.22 -13.23 6.10
C LYS A 33 8.25 -13.99 6.92
N SER A 34 9.22 -13.27 7.50
CA SER A 34 10.30 -13.87 8.31
C SER A 34 9.95 -13.97 9.80
N SER A 35 9.03 -13.14 10.29
CA SER A 35 8.42 -13.28 11.63
C SER A 35 7.06 -12.59 11.70
N GLU A 36 6.42 -12.55 12.87
CA GLU A 36 5.11 -11.91 13.04
C GLU A 36 5.09 -10.44 12.55
N ARG A 37 6.21 -9.72 12.70
CA ARG A 37 6.32 -8.28 12.40
C ARG A 37 7.41 -7.92 11.39
N LYS A 38 8.10 -8.91 10.82
CA LYS A 38 9.20 -8.70 9.87
C LYS A 38 8.97 -9.46 8.57
N TYR A 39 9.42 -8.85 7.50
CA TYR A 39 9.35 -9.35 6.14
C TYR A 39 10.72 -9.19 5.49
N GLN A 40 11.13 -10.16 4.69
CA GLN A 40 12.41 -10.16 4.01
C GLN A 40 12.19 -10.16 2.50
N CYS A 41 12.95 -9.36 1.78
CA CYS A 41 12.98 -9.42 0.33
C CYS A 41 13.97 -10.51 -0.11
N THR A 42 13.54 -11.42 -0.97
CA THR A 42 14.39 -12.48 -1.54
C THR A 42 15.30 -12.01 -2.67
N GLN A 43 15.14 -10.76 -3.13
CA GLN A 43 15.94 -10.19 -4.22
C GLN A 43 17.03 -9.24 -3.72
N CYS A 44 16.72 -8.39 -2.74
CA CYS A 44 17.68 -7.40 -2.22
C CYS A 44 18.15 -7.68 -0.79
N ASP A 45 17.72 -8.81 -0.20
CA ASP A 45 18.04 -9.28 1.17
C ASP A 45 17.69 -8.32 2.32
N LYS A 46 17.01 -7.21 2.02
CA LYS A 46 16.58 -6.24 3.03
C LYS A 46 15.41 -6.76 3.84
N ILE A 47 15.41 -6.36 5.12
CA ILE A 47 14.36 -6.70 6.08
C ILE A 47 13.55 -5.45 6.40
N PHE A 48 12.22 -5.58 6.30
CA PHE A 48 11.27 -4.52 6.56
C PHE A 48 10.36 -4.90 7.73
N THR A 49 9.96 -3.90 8.51
CA THR A 49 8.91 -4.11 9.52
C THR A 49 7.53 -4.01 8.88
N SER A 50 6.53 -4.66 9.48
CA SER A 50 5.13 -4.52 9.03
C SER A 50 4.72 -3.06 8.93
N ARG A 51 5.17 -2.22 9.89
CA ARG A 51 4.86 -0.79 9.93
C ARG A 51 5.41 -0.05 8.71
N MET A 52 6.66 -0.32 8.31
CA MET A 52 7.26 0.32 7.14
C MET A 52 6.46 -0.02 5.88
N ILE A 53 6.13 -1.30 5.69
CA ILE A 53 5.35 -1.75 4.53
C ILE A 53 3.94 -1.13 4.52
N ILE A 54 3.28 -1.04 5.68
CA ILE A 54 1.97 -0.36 5.79
C ILE A 54 2.09 1.11 5.40
N GLU A 55 3.14 1.78 5.88
CA GLU A 55 3.38 3.20 5.63
C GLU A 55 3.63 3.51 4.15
N GLU A 56 4.45 2.70 3.47
CA GLU A 56 4.68 2.86 2.03
C GLU A 56 3.40 2.57 1.23
N SER A 57 2.67 1.48 1.52
CA SER A 57 1.38 1.22 0.88
C SER A 57 0.36 2.35 1.08
N CYS A 58 0.36 3.01 2.25
CA CYS A 58 -0.54 4.15 2.49
C CYS A 58 -0.18 5.39 1.66
N LYS A 59 1.07 5.51 1.20
CA LYS A 59 1.50 6.57 0.27
C LYS A 59 1.16 6.19 -1.18
N ASP A 60 1.34 4.93 -1.54
CA ASP A 60 1.16 4.46 -2.92
C ASP A 60 -0.32 4.32 -3.31
N LEU A 61 -1.17 3.85 -2.40
CA LEU A 61 -2.57 3.56 -2.68
C LEU A 61 -3.34 4.77 -3.25
N PRO A 62 -3.25 5.99 -2.68
CA PRO A 62 -3.90 7.17 -3.26
C PRO A 62 -3.32 7.60 -4.62
N ILE A 63 -2.07 7.24 -4.93
CA ILE A 63 -1.46 7.53 -6.24
C ILE A 63 -2.02 6.57 -7.28
N LEU A 64 -2.09 5.27 -6.95
CA LEU A 64 -2.63 4.24 -7.83
C LEU A 64 -4.15 4.34 -7.99
N PHE A 65 -4.85 4.73 -6.92
CA PHE A 65 -6.31 4.76 -6.85
C PHE A 65 -6.77 6.06 -6.19
N PRO A 66 -6.89 7.17 -6.94
CA PRO A 66 -7.14 8.51 -6.38
C PRO A 66 -8.36 8.66 -5.48
N ASN A 67 -9.38 7.81 -5.66
CA ASN A 67 -10.63 7.85 -4.89
C ASN A 67 -10.70 6.79 -3.79
N ILE A 68 -9.60 6.11 -3.48
CA ILE A 68 -9.58 5.03 -2.51
C ILE A 68 -9.60 5.56 -1.07
N VAL A 69 -10.43 4.95 -0.23
CA VAL A 69 -10.47 5.27 1.20
C VAL A 69 -9.70 4.21 1.97
N ILE A 70 -8.58 4.61 2.57
CA ILE A 70 -7.75 3.70 3.36
C ILE A 70 -8.50 3.29 4.65
N THR A 71 -8.85 2.02 4.73
CA THR A 71 -9.54 1.39 5.87
C THR A 71 -8.86 0.09 6.27
N THR A 72 -9.14 -0.43 7.46
CA THR A 72 -8.59 -1.73 7.88
C THR A 72 -8.97 -2.86 6.93
N PRO A 73 -10.25 -3.02 6.50
CA PRO A 73 -10.61 -4.06 5.55
C PRO A 73 -9.89 -3.92 4.21
N LEU A 74 -9.76 -2.69 3.71
CA LEU A 74 -8.99 -2.43 2.48
C LEU A 74 -7.53 -2.89 2.64
N LEU A 75 -6.86 -2.49 3.72
CA LEU A 75 -5.46 -2.88 3.92
C LEU A 75 -5.31 -4.39 4.13
N TYR A 76 -6.26 -5.02 4.82
CA TYR A 76 -6.25 -6.47 5.01
C TYR A 76 -6.33 -7.21 3.67
N ASP A 77 -7.24 -6.78 2.79
CA ASP A 77 -7.36 -7.27 1.42
C ASP A 77 -6.11 -6.94 0.59
N TRP A 78 -5.62 -5.70 0.65
CA TRP A 78 -4.44 -5.23 -0.08
C TRP A 78 -3.20 -6.09 0.19
N PHE A 79 -3.00 -6.46 1.45
CA PHE A 79 -1.89 -7.32 1.89
C PHE A 79 -2.19 -8.82 1.74
N GLY A 80 -3.30 -9.20 1.11
CA GLY A 80 -3.67 -10.61 0.91
C GLY A 80 -3.81 -11.38 2.23
N GLY A 81 -4.23 -10.72 3.31
CA GLY A 81 -4.38 -11.33 4.64
C GLY A 81 -3.07 -11.64 5.37
N GLN A 82 -1.90 -11.29 4.83
CA GLN A 82 -0.59 -11.58 5.46
C GLN A 82 -0.35 -10.78 6.75
N MET A 83 -1.00 -9.62 6.87
CA MET A 83 -0.97 -8.75 8.04
C MET A 83 -2.19 -8.96 8.92
N SER A 84 -1.99 -9.02 10.24
CA SER A 84 -3.11 -9.19 11.17
C SER A 84 -3.97 -7.93 11.25
N ASP A 85 -5.29 -8.13 11.30
CA ASP A 85 -6.27 -7.06 11.46
C ASP A 85 -5.97 -6.16 12.68
N HIS A 86 -5.56 -6.75 13.80
CA HIS A 86 -5.13 -6.00 14.99
C HIS A 86 -3.96 -5.04 14.71
N ASN A 87 -2.95 -5.47 13.94
CA ASN A 87 -1.80 -4.63 13.56
C ASN A 87 -2.26 -3.45 12.69
N LEU A 88 -3.09 -3.73 11.69
CA LEU A 88 -3.63 -2.72 10.78
C LEU A 88 -4.52 -1.69 11.51
N ARG A 89 -5.40 -2.13 12.41
CA ARG A 89 -6.21 -1.22 13.26
C ARG A 89 -5.34 -0.35 14.13
N ARG A 90 -4.33 -0.93 14.78
CA ARG A 90 -3.39 -0.20 15.64
C ARG A 90 -2.65 0.87 14.83
N TYR A 91 -2.16 0.52 13.64
CA TYR A 91 -1.50 1.48 12.75
C TYR A 91 -2.44 2.62 12.35
N LEU A 92 -3.63 2.32 11.83
CA LEU A 92 -4.56 3.35 11.36
C LEU A 92 -5.05 4.26 12.48
N LYS A 93 -5.24 3.74 13.71
CA LYS A 93 -5.55 4.56 14.88
C LYS A 93 -4.44 5.59 15.13
N MET A 94 -3.18 5.15 15.13
CA MET A 94 -2.02 6.04 15.30
C MET A 94 -1.88 7.03 14.13
N TYR A 95 -2.06 6.57 12.89
CA TYR A 95 -1.93 7.39 11.69
C TYR A 95 -2.95 8.54 11.68
N ARG A 96 -4.21 8.26 12.02
CA ARG A 96 -5.28 9.27 12.15
C ARG A 96 -4.95 10.35 13.18
N THR A 97 -4.37 9.96 14.31
CA THR A 97 -3.94 10.92 15.34
C THR A 97 -2.82 11.83 14.83
N LYS A 98 -1.92 11.33 13.98
CA LYS A 98 -0.80 12.10 13.40
C LYS A 98 -1.18 12.93 12.19
N HIS A 99 -2.17 12.49 11.42
CA HIS A 99 -2.63 13.13 10.18
C HIS A 99 -4.15 13.37 10.21
N PRO A 100 -4.65 14.22 11.13
CA PRO A 100 -6.09 14.42 11.32
C PRO A 100 -6.80 15.01 10.08
N PHE A 101 -6.06 15.69 9.19
CA PHE A 101 -6.63 16.41 8.03
C PHE A 101 -6.48 15.69 6.68
N ASN A 102 -5.62 14.65 6.58
CA ASN A 102 -5.31 14.00 5.28
C ASN A 102 -6.37 12.99 4.80
N LEU A 103 -7.42 12.75 5.59
CA LEU A 103 -8.52 11.83 5.24
C LEU A 103 -9.80 12.56 4.78
N LEU A 104 -9.75 13.89 4.59
CA LEU A 104 -10.91 14.71 4.27
C LEU A 104 -11.17 14.92 2.76
N HIS A 105 -10.36 14.36 1.86
CA HIS A 105 -10.65 14.48 0.43
C HIS A 105 -11.66 13.42 -0.05
N LYS A 106 -12.88 13.47 0.51
CA LYS A 106 -14.08 13.20 -0.29
C LYS A 106 -14.24 14.38 -1.24
N LYS A 107 -13.72 14.29 -2.48
CA LYS A 107 -14.32 15.12 -3.53
C LYS A 107 -15.68 14.51 -3.87
N LYS A 108 -16.70 15.36 -3.75
CA LYS A 108 -18.12 15.08 -3.98
C LYS A 108 -18.37 14.43 -5.33
#